data_AF-A0AAD8A824-F1
#
_entry.id   AF-A0AAD8A824-F1
#
_cell.length_a   1.000
_cell.length_b   1.000
_cell.length_c   1.000
_cell.angle_alpha   90.00
_cell.angle_beta   90.00
_cell.angle_gamma   90.00
#
_symmetry.space_group_name_H-M   'P 1'
#
loop_
_entity.id
_entity.type
_entity.pdbx_description
1 polymer ?
#
loop_
_entity_poly.entity_id
_entity_poly.type
_entity_poly.pdbx_seq_one_letter_code
_entity_poly.pdbx_strand_id
1 'polypeptide(L)'
;MASDNAKWTRPSSVPIPTVWRRCTGLKKMPDGTIPKFVIQDVPDDMHQEFIDFMTKHFFRDEVTCECLHLLEDSVSMAEFQEVYKEVLKDGVGLIAFVDEPLEPGQKPKIAGLNLTAVAHKSDHFTADM
;
A
#
# COMPACT_ATOMS: atom_id res chain seq x y z
N MET A 1 8.77 15.71 33.25
CA MET A 1 9.42 14.91 32.20
C MET A 1 8.36 13.95 31.69
N ALA A 2 7.76 14.24 30.54
CA ALA A 2 6.74 13.37 29.96
C ALA A 2 7.42 12.19 29.27
N SER A 3 6.87 11.01 29.48
CA SER A 3 7.32 9.73 28.95
C SER A 3 7.07 9.65 27.44
N ASP A 4 8.05 10.04 26.62
CA ASP A 4 7.99 9.92 25.15
C ASP A 4 8.33 8.50 24.69
N ASN A 5 7.60 7.50 25.18
CA ASN A 5 7.73 6.10 24.75
C ASN A 5 6.42 5.50 24.23
N ALA A 6 5.41 6.34 23.94
CA ALA A 6 4.21 5.87 23.29
C ALA A 6 4.47 5.72 21.79
N LYS A 7 4.45 4.48 21.29
CA LYS A 7 4.44 4.18 19.85
C LYS A 7 3.27 4.93 19.20
N TRP A 8 3.51 5.60 18.07
CA TRP A 8 2.44 6.30 17.37
C TRP A 8 1.33 5.33 16.97
N THR A 9 0.09 5.79 17.06
CA THR A 9 -1.09 5.07 16.56
C THR A 9 -2.00 6.04 15.83
N ARG A 10 -2.58 5.60 14.72
CA ARG A 10 -3.58 6.39 13.98
C ARG A 10 -4.74 6.79 14.91
N PRO A 11 -5.14 8.07 14.95
CA PRO A 11 -6.27 8.49 15.78
C PRO A 11 -7.57 7.78 15.38
N SER A 12 -8.27 7.20 16.35
CA SER A 12 -9.55 6.49 16.14
C SER A 12 -10.67 7.39 15.62
N SER A 13 -10.51 8.72 15.73
CA SER A 13 -11.43 9.70 15.16
C SER A 13 -11.41 9.75 13.64
N VAL A 14 -10.38 9.19 12.98
CA VAL A 14 -10.29 9.14 11.51
C VAL A 14 -10.74 7.75 11.05
N PRO A 15 -11.88 7.62 10.35
CA PRO A 15 -12.41 6.33 9.95
C PRO A 15 -11.47 5.63 8.96
N ILE A 16 -11.54 4.31 8.93
CA ILE A 16 -10.84 3.48 7.94
C ILE A 16 -11.90 2.61 7.24
N PRO A 17 -11.99 2.65 5.90
CA PRO A 17 -11.21 3.51 5.00
C PRO A 17 -11.77 4.95 4.89
N THR A 18 -10.88 5.94 4.83
CA THR A 18 -11.19 7.32 4.42
C THR A 18 -10.81 7.53 2.96
N VAL A 19 -11.72 8.12 2.17
CA VAL A 19 -11.42 8.58 0.81
C VAL A 19 -10.73 9.93 0.86
N TRP A 20 -9.46 9.97 0.45
CA TRP A 20 -8.64 11.17 0.47
C TRP A 20 -8.76 11.98 -0.83
N ARG A 21 -8.98 11.32 -1.97
CA ARG A 21 -9.05 11.99 -3.26
C ARG A 21 -9.86 11.21 -4.28
N ARG A 22 -10.60 11.94 -5.12
CA ARG A 22 -11.09 11.44 -6.41
C ARG A 22 -10.41 12.23 -7.52
N CYS A 23 -9.97 11.56 -8.58
CA CYS A 23 -9.28 12.23 -9.68
C CYS A 23 -9.58 11.59 -11.03
N THR A 24 -9.41 12.38 -12.09
CA THR A 24 -9.49 11.92 -13.48
C THR A 24 -8.07 11.69 -13.99
N GLY A 25 -7.85 10.57 -14.66
CA GLY A 25 -6.58 10.23 -15.28
C GLY A 25 -6.16 11.22 -16.36
N LEU A 26 -4.85 11.30 -16.62
CA LEU A 26 -4.28 12.23 -17.60
C LEU A 26 -4.22 11.66 -19.02
N LYS A 27 -4.30 10.33 -19.15
CA LYS A 27 -4.15 9.61 -20.41
C LYS A 27 -5.44 8.86 -20.74
N LYS A 28 -5.75 8.79 -22.03
CA LYS A 28 -6.80 7.91 -22.54
C LYS A 28 -6.32 6.46 -22.51
N MET A 29 -7.23 5.57 -22.17
CA MET A 29 -7.08 4.13 -22.36
C MET A 29 -7.17 3.80 -23.86
N PRO A 30 -6.79 2.58 -24.30
CA PRO A 30 -6.87 2.17 -25.70
C PRO A 30 -8.26 2.29 -26.33
N ASP A 31 -9.33 2.18 -25.52
CA ASP A 31 -10.73 2.35 -25.93
C ASP A 31 -11.17 3.83 -26.03
N GLY A 32 -10.27 4.78 -25.77
CA GLY A 32 -10.51 6.22 -25.80
C GLY A 32 -11.10 6.80 -24.51
N THR A 33 -11.43 5.98 -23.51
CA THR A 33 -11.94 6.42 -22.21
C THR A 33 -10.84 7.08 -21.37
N ILE A 34 -11.22 8.06 -20.53
CA ILE A 34 -10.30 8.63 -19.54
C ILE A 34 -10.69 8.02 -18.18
N PRO A 35 -9.80 7.21 -17.56
CA PRO A 35 -10.15 6.51 -16.34
C PRO A 35 -10.31 7.52 -15.19
N LYS A 36 -11.17 7.20 -14.24
CA LYS A 36 -11.30 7.92 -12.98
C LYS A 36 -10.79 7.05 -11.85
N PHE A 37 -10.34 7.67 -10.77
CA PHE A 37 -9.76 6.96 -9.65
C PHE A 37 -10.26 7.49 -8.31
N VAL A 38 -10.35 6.58 -7.33
CA VAL A 38 -10.55 6.89 -5.92
C VAL A 38 -9.29 6.48 -5.16
N ILE A 39 -8.68 7.42 -4.45
CA ILE A 39 -7.54 7.18 -3.56
C ILE A 39 -8.04 7.24 -2.12
N GLN A 40 -7.80 6.18 -1.38
CA GLN A 40 -8.27 5.98 -0.01
C GLN A 40 -7.27 5.20 0.82
N ASP A 41 -7.53 5.06 2.12
CA ASP A 41 -6.81 4.09 2.95
C ASP A 41 -7.02 2.66 2.43
N VAL A 42 -6.03 1.80 2.66
CA VAL A 42 -6.17 0.36 2.43
C VAL A 42 -7.20 -0.20 3.42
N PRO A 43 -8.29 -0.84 2.95
CA PRO A 43 -9.19 -1.57 3.83
C PRO A 43 -8.52 -2.79 4.46
N ASP A 44 -8.83 -3.10 5.72
CA ASP A 44 -8.25 -4.23 6.46
C ASP A 44 -8.43 -5.57 5.72
N ASP A 45 -9.58 -5.76 5.06
CA ASP A 45 -9.92 -6.97 4.30
C ASP A 45 -9.22 -7.07 2.93
N MET A 46 -8.38 -6.08 2.58
CA MET A 46 -7.60 -6.04 1.34
C MET A 46 -6.09 -6.09 1.57
N HIS A 47 -5.63 -6.32 2.80
CA HIS A 47 -4.19 -6.37 3.11
C HIS A 47 -3.46 -7.48 2.33
N GLN A 48 -4.07 -8.64 2.15
CA GLN A 48 -3.43 -9.72 1.39
C GLN A 48 -3.34 -9.38 -0.10
N GLU A 49 -4.42 -8.87 -0.69
CA GLU A 49 -4.40 -8.41 -2.09
C GLU A 49 -3.41 -7.28 -2.32
N PHE A 50 -3.22 -6.39 -1.33
CA PHE A 50 -2.19 -5.35 -1.36
C PHE A 50 -0.80 -5.98 -1.48
N ILE A 51 -0.47 -6.94 -0.60
CA ILE A 51 0.82 -7.61 -0.57
C ILE A 51 1.06 -8.38 -1.87
N ASP A 52 0.06 -9.11 -2.35
CA ASP A 52 0.13 -9.87 -3.60
C ASP A 52 0.38 -8.95 -4.79
N PHE A 53 -0.28 -7.79 -4.83
CA PHE A 53 -0.08 -6.80 -5.89
C PHE A 53 1.34 -6.22 -5.85
N MET A 54 1.83 -5.82 -4.68
CA MET A 54 3.18 -5.28 -4.53
C MET A 54 4.24 -6.33 -4.93
N THR A 55 4.13 -7.54 -4.42
CA THR A 55 5.10 -8.62 -4.70
C THR A 55 5.08 -9.06 -6.16
N LYS A 56 3.95 -8.94 -6.85
CA LYS A 56 3.84 -9.26 -8.29
C LYS A 56 4.31 -8.14 -9.22
N HIS A 57 4.03 -6.88 -8.88
CA HIS A 57 4.20 -5.75 -9.79
C HIS A 57 5.37 -4.85 -9.41
N PHE A 58 5.49 -4.48 -8.13
CA PHE A 58 6.53 -3.57 -7.68
C PHE A 58 7.92 -4.21 -7.76
N PHE A 59 8.09 -5.43 -7.24
CA PHE A 59 9.40 -6.12 -7.22
C PHE A 59 9.94 -6.43 -8.62
N ARG A 60 9.05 -6.62 -9.60
CA ARG A 60 9.43 -6.89 -10.98
C ARG A 60 9.97 -5.64 -11.68
N ASP A 61 9.39 -4.46 -11.39
CA ASP A 61 9.61 -3.24 -12.18
C ASP A 61 10.41 -2.17 -11.43
N GLU A 62 10.55 -2.26 -10.10
CA GLU A 62 11.38 -1.33 -9.33
C GLU A 62 12.86 -1.66 -9.50
N VAL A 63 13.64 -0.64 -9.85
CA VAL A 63 15.02 -0.78 -10.34
C VAL A 63 15.91 -1.49 -9.34
N THR A 64 15.79 -1.18 -8.04
CA THR A 64 16.60 -1.80 -6.99
C THR A 64 16.25 -3.27 -6.83
N CYS A 65 14.96 -3.61 -6.79
CA CYS A 65 14.47 -4.97 -6.70
C CYS A 65 14.91 -5.81 -7.90
N GLU A 66 14.81 -5.27 -9.11
CA GLU A 66 15.24 -5.93 -10.35
C GLU A 66 16.75 -6.16 -10.35
N CYS A 67 17.55 -5.13 -10.03
CA CYS A 67 19.01 -5.21 -10.01
C CYS A 67 19.56 -6.20 -8.97
N LEU A 68 18.83 -6.40 -7.87
CA LEU A 68 19.18 -7.33 -6.81
C LEU A 68 18.54 -8.71 -6.98
N HIS A 69 17.74 -8.93 -8.03
CA HIS A 69 17.01 -10.18 -8.27
C HIS A 69 16.18 -10.62 -7.06
N LEU A 70 15.51 -9.66 -6.41
CA LEU A 70 14.75 -9.93 -5.18
C LEU A 70 13.56 -10.83 -5.44
N LEU A 71 12.97 -10.77 -6.63
CA LEU A 71 11.82 -11.61 -6.98
C LEU A 71 12.18 -13.11 -7.02
N GLU A 72 13.42 -13.43 -7.38
CA GLU A 72 13.96 -14.78 -7.42
C GLU A 72 14.45 -15.28 -6.05
N ASP A 73 14.69 -14.38 -5.11
CA ASP A 73 15.10 -14.72 -3.75
C ASP A 73 13.91 -14.92 -2.81
N SER A 74 13.55 -16.18 -2.61
CA SER A 74 12.45 -16.57 -1.72
C SER A 74 12.61 -16.11 -0.27
N VAL A 75 13.84 -15.93 0.23
CA VAL A 75 14.07 -15.48 1.62
C VAL A 75 13.72 -14.00 1.73
N SER A 76 14.32 -13.16 0.88
CA SER A 76 13.97 -11.73 0.80
C SER A 76 12.48 -11.52 0.58
N MET A 77 11.85 -12.27 -0.33
CA MET A 77 10.41 -12.14 -0.58
C MET A 77 9.56 -12.44 0.65
N ALA A 78 9.91 -13.46 1.43
CA ALA A 78 9.22 -13.78 2.67
C ALA A 78 9.38 -12.66 3.71
N GLU A 79 10.59 -12.13 3.86
CA GLU A 79 10.87 -11.02 4.78
C GLU A 79 10.11 -9.75 4.40
N PHE A 80 10.10 -9.37 3.11
CA PHE A 80 9.34 -8.22 2.64
C PHE A 80 7.83 -8.38 2.85
N GLN A 81 7.28 -9.59 2.64
CA GLN A 81 5.86 -9.84 2.90
C GLN A 81 5.52 -9.66 4.39
N GLU A 82 6.38 -10.10 5.30
CA GLU A 82 6.19 -9.87 6.75
C GLU A 82 6.32 -8.39 7.11
N VAL A 83 7.31 -7.68 6.57
CA VAL A 83 7.44 -6.22 6.74
C VAL A 83 6.17 -5.50 6.27
N TYR A 84 5.61 -5.90 5.12
CA TYR A 84 4.40 -5.27 4.59
C TYR A 84 3.19 -5.53 5.48
N LYS A 85 3.04 -6.75 6.04
CA LYS A 85 1.98 -7.06 7.00
C LYS A 85 2.09 -6.20 8.25
N GLU A 86 3.29 -6.01 8.78
CA GLU A 86 3.49 -5.16 9.97
C GLU A 86 3.21 -3.69 9.68
N VAL A 87 3.72 -3.16 8.56
CA VAL A 87 3.53 -1.75 8.19
C VAL A 87 2.07 -1.42 7.90
N LEU A 88 1.32 -2.33 7.27
CA LEU A 88 -0.10 -2.12 7.01
C LEU A 88 -0.94 -1.96 8.29
N LYS A 89 -0.50 -2.49 9.44
CA LYS A 89 -1.20 -2.31 10.74
C LYS A 89 -1.21 -0.88 11.24
N ASP A 90 -0.29 -0.03 10.76
CA ASP A 90 -0.31 1.40 11.09
C ASP A 90 -1.52 2.10 10.47
N GLY A 91 -2.17 1.47 9.48
CA GLY A 91 -3.38 1.96 8.85
C GLY A 91 -3.16 3.26 8.09
N VAL A 92 -1.96 3.51 7.57
CA VAL A 92 -1.62 4.74 6.80
C VAL A 92 -1.35 4.48 5.32
N GLY A 93 -1.32 3.21 4.91
CA GLY A 93 -1.15 2.81 3.52
C GLY A 93 -2.28 3.35 2.62
N LEU A 94 -1.98 3.53 1.34
CA LEU A 94 -2.92 4.06 0.36
C LEU A 94 -3.17 3.09 -0.79
N ILE A 95 -4.42 3.01 -1.21
CA ILE A 95 -4.87 2.26 -2.37
C ILE A 95 -5.64 3.17 -3.32
N ALA A 96 -5.35 3.04 -4.61
CA ALA A 96 -6.09 3.67 -5.68
C ALA A 96 -6.92 2.60 -6.41
N PHE A 97 -8.23 2.82 -6.51
CA PHE A 97 -9.13 2.01 -7.32
C PHE A 97 -9.53 2.75 -8.58
N VAL A 98 -9.85 2.00 -9.64
CA VAL A 98 -10.60 2.54 -10.78
C VAL A 98 -12.03 2.86 -10.31
N ASP A 99 -12.47 4.09 -10.54
CA ASP A 99 -13.80 4.60 -10.17
C ASP A 99 -14.81 4.23 -11.25
N GLU A 100 -15.25 2.97 -11.22
CA GLU A 100 -16.23 2.39 -12.14
C GLU A 100 -17.34 1.66 -11.36
N PRO A 101 -18.55 1.53 -11.94
CA PRO A 101 -19.63 0.77 -11.32
C PRO A 101 -19.19 -0.68 -11.05
N LEU A 102 -19.53 -1.18 -9.86
CA LEU A 102 -19.25 -2.56 -9.46
C LEU A 102 -20.56 -3.35 -9.42
N GLU A 103 -20.53 -4.56 -9.98
CA GLU A 103 -21.61 -5.53 -9.80
C GLU A 103 -21.58 -6.11 -8.37
N PRO A 104 -22.72 -6.62 -7.85
CA PRO A 104 -22.75 -7.25 -6.53
C PRO A 104 -21.73 -8.38 -6.40
N GLY A 105 -20.83 -8.27 -5.42
CA GLY A 105 -19.76 -9.24 -5.16
C GLY A 105 -18.48 -9.03 -5.98
N GLN A 106 -18.45 -8.05 -6.89
CA GLN A 106 -17.23 -7.68 -7.61
C GLN A 106 -16.31 -6.84 -6.72
N LYS A 107 -15.04 -7.24 -6.64
CA LYS A 107 -14.00 -6.41 -5.98
C LYS A 107 -13.58 -5.26 -6.89
N PRO A 108 -13.30 -4.07 -6.33
CA PRO A 108 -12.80 -2.94 -7.12
C PRO A 108 -11.43 -3.26 -7.74
N LYS A 109 -11.19 -2.73 -8.94
CA LYS A 109 -9.93 -2.91 -9.64
C LYS A 109 -8.86 -1.99 -9.07
N ILE A 110 -7.76 -2.58 -8.60
CA ILE A 110 -6.58 -1.84 -8.11
C ILE A 110 -5.88 -1.15 -9.29
N ALA A 111 -5.71 0.16 -9.18
CA ALA A 111 -4.98 1.00 -10.12
C ALA A 111 -3.55 1.31 -9.64
N GLY A 112 -3.32 1.29 -8.33
CA GLY A 112 -2.01 1.52 -7.73
C GLY A 112 -2.07 1.47 -6.22
N LEU A 113 -0.91 1.30 -5.59
CA LEU A 113 -0.74 1.14 -4.16
C LEU A 113 0.44 1.99 -3.67
N ASN A 114 0.42 2.38 -2.41
CA ASN A 114 1.57 2.95 -1.74
C ASN A 114 1.64 2.45 -0.29
N LEU A 115 2.72 1.76 0.05
CA LEU A 115 2.99 1.33 1.41
C LEU A 115 3.72 2.45 2.14
N THR A 116 3.06 3.03 3.13
CA THR A 116 3.58 4.13 3.95
C THR A 116 3.67 3.67 5.40
N ALA A 117 4.59 4.26 6.15
CA ALA A 117 4.82 3.98 7.56
C ALA A 117 5.03 5.29 8.31
N VAL A 118 4.88 5.27 9.63
CA VAL A 118 5.26 6.38 10.50
C VAL A 118 6.64 6.12 11.08
N ALA A 119 7.58 7.03 10.82
CA ALA A 119 8.92 6.98 11.36
C ALA A 119 9.12 8.02 12.47
N HIS A 120 9.75 7.61 13.56
CA HIS A 120 10.20 8.46 14.65
C HIS A 120 11.70 8.73 14.54
N LYS A 121 12.13 9.90 15.03
CA LYS A 121 13.56 10.25 15.08
C LYS A 121 14.40 9.29 15.92
N SER A 122 13.78 8.61 16.88
CA SER A 122 14.38 7.62 17.76
C SER A 122 14.39 6.21 17.16
N ASP A 123 13.82 6.01 15.97
CA ASP A 123 13.83 4.69 15.34
C ASP A 123 15.27 4.34 14.94
N HIS A 124 15.71 3.17 15.39
CA HIS A 124 17.00 2.60 15.06
C HIS A 124 16.78 1.41 14.14
N PHE A 125 16.92 1.62 12.83
CA PHE A 125 16.89 0.55 11.84
C PHE A 125 18.28 -0.11 11.82
N THR A 126 18.52 -1.06 12.72
CA THR A 126 19.76 -1.84 12.75
C THR A 126 19.59 -3.10 11.91
N ALA A 127 20.72 -3.61 11.38
CA ALA A 127 20.76 -4.69 10.39
C ALA A 127 20.46 -6.09 10.97
N ASP A 128 20.10 -6.15 12.25
CA ASP A 128 19.74 -7.34 13.03
C ASP A 128 18.22 -7.49 13.22
N MET A 129 17.42 -6.83 12.38
CA MET A 129 16.02 -7.19 12.13
C MET A 129 15.93 -8.37 11.17
#